data_AF-A0A2V8DZR2-F1
#
_entry.id   AF-A0A2V8DZR2-F1
#
_cell.length_a   1.000
_cell.length_b   1.000
_cell.length_c   1.000
_cell.angle_alpha   90.00
_cell.angle_beta   90.00
_cell.angle_gamma   90.00
#
_symmetry.space_group_name_H-M   'P 1'
#
loop_
_entity.id
_entity.type
_entity.pdbx_description
1 polymer ?
#
loop_
_entity_poly.entity_id
_entity_poly.type
_entity_poly.pdbx_seq_one_letter_code
_entity_poly.pdbx_strand_id
1 'polypeptide(L)'
;MAVVVAAVSVMSVTTAAQAAKAAKGTAASNAKPTAAPKTWAVPRTVDGQPSLEGVWANNSITPLERPKQLAGRQTLTDDELAALKKRSDELFSGDGDAAFGDTLFETLLTDTKKFVSTDGLTGDYNQ
;
A
#
# COMPACT_ATOMS: atom_id res chain seq x y z
N MET A 1 -44.96 -42.42 -4.75
CA MET A 1 -45.99 -43.25 -4.10
C MET A 1 -45.95 -42.91 -2.62
N ALA A 2 -46.93 -42.13 -2.16
CA ALA A 2 -48.11 -42.57 -1.41
C ALA A 2 -47.74 -42.94 0.06
N VAL A 3 -48.11 -42.10 1.04
CA VAL A 3 -49.26 -42.31 1.98
C VAL A 3 -48.80 -43.19 3.17
N VAL A 4 -49.04 -42.98 4.47
CA VAL A 4 -49.84 -42.10 5.34
C VAL A 4 -49.45 -42.43 6.80
N VAL A 5 -49.36 -41.40 7.66
CA VAL A 5 -49.92 -41.23 9.04
C VAL A 5 -49.76 -42.29 10.15
N ALA A 6 -49.66 -41.73 11.38
CA ALA A 6 -49.94 -42.27 12.73
C ALA A 6 -48.66 -42.67 13.52
N ALA A 7 -48.45 -42.25 14.77
CA ALA A 7 -49.41 -41.99 15.83
C ALA A 7 -49.00 -40.80 16.72
N VAL A 8 -50.01 -40.09 17.20
CA VAL A 8 -49.90 -39.10 18.28
C VAL A 8 -49.88 -39.85 19.60
N SER A 9 -48.82 -39.64 20.39
CA SER A 9 -48.82 -39.91 21.83
C SER A 9 -48.73 -38.57 22.56
N VAL A 10 -49.72 -38.33 23.41
CA VAL A 10 -50.00 -37.07 24.09
C VAL A 10 -49.20 -36.94 25.39
N MET A 11 -48.96 -35.69 25.76
CA MET A 11 -48.70 -35.16 27.11
C MET A 11 -47.26 -35.23 27.66
N SER A 12 -46.60 -34.08 27.61
CA SER A 12 -46.15 -33.43 28.84
C SER A 12 -46.26 -31.91 28.70
N VAL A 13 -46.96 -31.35 29.68
CA VAL A 13 -47.40 -29.97 29.83
C VAL A 13 -46.20 -29.06 30.14
N THR A 14 -46.14 -27.90 29.48
CA THR A 14 -45.96 -26.58 30.11
C THR A 14 -46.13 -25.49 29.05
N THR A 15 -47.27 -24.80 29.10
CA THR A 15 -47.53 -23.52 28.42
C THR A 15 -47.96 -22.49 29.45
N ALA A 16 -47.79 -21.21 29.09
CA ALA A 16 -48.07 -19.98 29.83
C ALA A 16 -46.88 -19.51 30.71
N ALA A 17 -46.38 -18.27 30.65
CA ALA A 17 -46.76 -17.03 29.98
C ALA A 17 -45.53 -16.10 30.07
N GLN A 18 -45.24 -15.16 29.16
CA GLN A 18 -45.77 -13.79 29.09
C GLN A 18 -44.97 -13.11 27.95
N ALA A 19 -45.61 -12.62 26.89
CA ALA A 19 -46.17 -11.27 26.77
C ALA A 19 -45.12 -10.14 26.83
N ALA A 20 -45.11 -9.37 25.74
CA ALA A 20 -44.20 -8.27 25.43
C ALA A 20 -44.12 -7.19 26.51
N LYS A 21 -42.90 -6.71 26.77
CA LYS A 21 -42.65 -5.32 27.17
C LYS A 21 -41.74 -4.66 26.15
N ALA A 22 -42.35 -3.81 25.32
CA ALA A 22 -41.64 -2.70 24.73
C ALA A 22 -41.29 -1.73 25.88
N ALA A 23 -40.00 -1.59 26.17
CA ALA A 23 -39.48 -0.47 26.94
C ALA A 23 -38.33 0.13 26.12
N LYS A 24 -38.53 1.39 25.72
CA LYS A 24 -37.55 2.23 25.05
C LYS A 24 -36.32 2.34 25.96
N GLY A 25 -35.28 1.57 25.66
CA GLY A 25 -33.94 1.75 26.20
C GLY A 25 -33.08 2.26 25.07
N THR A 26 -32.74 3.54 25.11
CA THR A 26 -31.80 4.19 24.19
C THR A 26 -30.57 3.31 24.07
N ALA A 27 -30.32 2.75 22.88
CA ALA A 27 -29.07 2.08 22.61
C ALA A 27 -27.96 3.11 22.84
N ALA A 28 -27.24 2.99 23.95
CA ALA A 28 -26.03 3.75 24.17
C ALA A 28 -25.09 3.34 23.03
N SER A 29 -24.92 4.23 22.06
CA SER A 29 -23.86 4.06 21.08
C SER A 29 -22.56 4.02 21.87
N ASN A 30 -21.95 2.84 21.95
CA ASN A 30 -20.59 2.67 22.44
C ASN A 30 -19.62 3.24 21.39
N ALA A 31 -19.80 4.52 21.06
CA ALA A 31 -18.90 5.28 20.22
C ALA A 31 -17.58 5.35 20.99
N LYS A 32 -16.61 4.56 20.55
CA LYS A 32 -15.21 4.70 20.95
C LYS A 32 -14.86 6.18 20.82
N PRO A 33 -14.33 6.85 21.86
CA PRO A 33 -13.92 8.24 21.72
C PRO A 33 -12.93 8.31 20.57
N THR A 34 -13.32 8.94 19.47
CA THR A 34 -12.37 9.34 18.44
C THR A 34 -11.44 10.32 19.12
N ALA A 35 -10.18 9.93 19.29
CA ALA A 35 -9.16 10.83 19.84
C ALA A 35 -9.22 12.14 19.06
N ALA A 36 -9.36 13.25 19.78
CA ALA A 36 -9.31 14.57 19.16
C ALA A 36 -8.02 14.67 18.33
N PRO A 37 -8.08 15.23 17.11
CA PRO A 37 -6.90 15.35 16.27
C PRO A 37 -5.84 16.10 17.06
N LYS A 38 -4.67 15.48 17.26
CA LYS A 38 -3.55 16.17 17.90
C LYS A 38 -3.21 17.37 17.00
N THR A 39 -3.29 18.57 17.55
CA THR A 39 -2.79 19.77 16.89
C THR A 39 -1.28 19.58 16.70
N TRP A 40 -0.86 19.36 15.45
CA TRP A 40 0.55 19.22 15.12
C TRP A 40 1.29 20.55 15.36
N ALA A 41 2.36 20.52 16.14
CA ALA A 41 3.24 21.65 16.39
C ALA A 41 4.59 21.40 15.71
N VAL A 42 5.08 22.39 14.95
CA VAL A 42 6.37 22.32 14.26
C VAL A 42 7.51 22.28 15.28
N PRO A 43 8.31 21.21 15.36
CA PRO A 43 9.48 21.17 16.24
C PRO A 43 10.41 22.33 15.91
N ARG A 44 11.01 22.96 16.94
CA ARG A 44 11.90 24.10 16.78
C ARG A 44 13.30 23.79 17.30
N THR A 45 14.30 24.39 16.66
CA THR A 45 15.68 24.42 17.14
C THR A 45 15.82 25.36 18.35
N VAL A 46 16.99 25.36 19.01
CA VAL A 46 17.25 26.21 20.19
C VAL A 46 17.17 27.72 19.91
N ASP A 47 17.40 28.10 18.66
CA ASP A 47 17.28 29.46 18.12
C ASP A 47 15.88 29.77 17.56
N GLY A 48 14.92 28.84 17.69
CA GLY A 48 13.51 29.06 17.36
C GLY A 48 13.13 28.82 15.89
N GLN A 49 14.06 28.37 15.05
CA GLN A 49 13.78 28.00 13.65
C GLN A 49 13.04 26.66 13.58
N PRO A 50 12.24 26.39 12.53
CA PRO A 50 11.73 25.05 12.27
C PRO A 50 12.86 24.03 12.20
N SER A 51 12.76 22.94 12.97
CA SER A 51 13.70 21.84 12.87
C SER A 51 13.40 21.03 11.60
N LEU A 52 14.42 20.86 10.76
CA LEU A 52 14.39 20.02 9.56
C LEU A 52 15.14 18.69 9.80
N GLU A 53 15.37 18.33 11.06
CA GLU A 53 15.99 17.05 11.41
C GLU A 53 15.07 15.88 11.07
N GLY A 54 15.64 14.79 10.59
CA GLY A 54 14.90 13.60 10.19
C GLY A 54 15.63 12.79 9.12
N VAL A 55 15.03 11.68 8.71
CA VAL A 55 15.49 10.88 7.57
C VAL A 55 14.73 11.37 6.34
N TRP A 56 15.46 11.96 5.40
CA TRP A 56 14.91 12.47 4.15
C TRP A 56 15.31 11.56 3.00
N ALA A 57 14.36 11.22 2.14
CA ALA A 57 14.63 10.52 0.90
C ALA A 57 14.67 11.53 -0.26
N ASN A 58 15.71 11.47 -1.08
CA ASN A 58 15.78 12.14 -2.37
C ASN A 58 15.94 11.06 -3.43
N ASN A 59 14.82 10.55 -3.95
CA ASN A 59 14.83 9.47 -4.93
C ASN A 59 14.32 10.00 -6.27
N SER A 60 15.24 10.18 -7.22
CA SER A 60 14.92 10.61 -8.59
C SER A 60 15.53 9.62 -9.58
N ILE A 61 14.69 9.04 -10.42
CA ILE A 61 15.09 8.18 -11.53
C ILE A 61 15.43 8.99 -12.80
N THR A 62 14.90 10.20 -12.93
CA THR A 62 15.06 10.98 -14.17
C THR A 62 16.45 11.62 -14.22
N PRO A 63 17.26 11.33 -15.25
CA PRO A 63 18.56 11.96 -15.41
C PRO A 63 18.43 13.46 -15.65
N LEU A 64 19.37 14.25 -15.13
CA LEU A 64 19.39 15.71 -15.34
C LEU A 64 19.66 16.07 -16.80
N GLU A 65 20.53 15.30 -17.45
CA GLU A 65 20.85 15.45 -18.86
C GLU A 65 20.11 14.40 -19.68
N ARG A 66 19.71 14.76 -20.90
CA ARG A 66 19.05 13.81 -21.80
C ARG A 66 20.04 12.72 -22.24
N PRO A 67 19.73 11.43 -22.04
CA PRO A 67 20.58 10.35 -22.52
C PRO A 67 20.78 10.38 -24.03
N LYS A 68 21.98 10.02 -24.49
CA LYS A 68 22.36 10.04 -25.92
C LYS A 68 21.44 9.17 -26.78
N GLN A 69 20.92 8.08 -26.22
CA GLN A 69 19.97 7.16 -26.83
C GLN A 69 18.64 7.84 -27.20
N LEU A 70 18.30 8.93 -26.51
CA LEU A 70 17.08 9.73 -26.71
C LEU A 70 17.36 11.09 -27.37
N ALA A 71 18.57 11.30 -27.90
CA ALA A 71 18.93 12.54 -28.59
C ALA A 71 18.05 12.77 -29.82
N GLY A 72 17.54 13.98 -29.99
CA GLY A 72 16.67 14.36 -31.11
C GLY A 72 15.25 13.77 -31.09
N ARG A 73 14.92 12.92 -30.10
CA ARG A 73 13.59 12.31 -29.97
C ARG A 73 12.72 13.12 -29.03
N GLN A 74 11.52 13.52 -29.44
CA GLN A 74 10.61 14.30 -28.57
C GLN A 74 9.79 13.42 -27.63
N THR A 75 9.40 12.24 -28.10
CA THR A 75 8.52 11.31 -27.38
C THR A 75 8.99 9.87 -27.49
N LEU A 76 8.59 9.06 -26.51
CA LEU A 76 8.58 7.60 -26.60
C LEU A 76 7.24 7.17 -27.22
N THR A 77 7.24 6.06 -27.94
CA THR A 77 6.00 5.40 -28.36
C THR A 77 5.38 4.64 -27.18
N ASP A 78 4.10 4.30 -27.30
CA ASP A 78 3.41 3.52 -26.27
C ASP A 78 4.05 2.15 -26.05
N ASP A 79 4.53 1.51 -27.12
CA ASP A 79 5.23 0.22 -27.06
C ASP A 79 6.57 0.32 -26.33
N GLU A 80 7.33 1.39 -26.57
CA GLU A 80 8.60 1.64 -25.87
C GLU A 80 8.37 1.89 -24.39
N LEU A 81 7.33 2.66 -24.04
CA LEU A 81 6.95 2.90 -22.65
C LEU A 81 6.50 1.61 -21.97
N ALA A 82 5.72 0.77 -22.66
CA ALA A 82 5.30 -0.53 -22.15
C ALA A 82 6.51 -1.46 -21.90
N ALA A 83 7.48 -1.46 -22.81
CA ALA A 83 8.71 -2.22 -22.64
C ALA A 83 9.54 -1.74 -21.43
N LEU A 84 9.71 -0.42 -21.24
CA LEU A 84 10.41 0.14 -20.09
C LEU A 84 9.73 -0.23 -18.76
N LYS A 85 8.40 -0.15 -18.70
CA LYS A 85 7.63 -0.57 -17.51
C LYS A 85 7.83 -2.04 -17.19
N LYS A 86 7.72 -2.91 -18.20
CA LYS A 86 7.95 -4.35 -18.03
C LYS A 86 9.35 -4.66 -17.51
N ARG A 87 10.38 -4.00 -18.07
CA ARG A 87 11.76 -4.14 -17.60
C ARG A 87 11.93 -3.66 -16.16
N SER A 88 11.26 -2.57 -15.78
CA SER A 88 11.24 -2.08 -14.41
C SER A 88 10.65 -3.13 -13.48
N ASP A 89 9.47 -3.67 -13.81
CA ASP A 89 8.83 -4.71 -13.01
C ASP A 89 9.73 -5.94 -12.87
N GLU A 90 10.38 -6.40 -13.95
CA GLU A 90 11.32 -7.52 -13.92
C GLU A 90 12.52 -7.26 -13.00
N LEU A 91 13.07 -6.03 -13.00
CA LEU A 91 14.22 -5.66 -12.17
C LEU A 91 13.87 -5.64 -10.67
N PHE A 92 12.64 -5.24 -10.33
CA PHE A 92 12.15 -5.13 -8.95
C PHE A 92 11.44 -6.40 -8.43
N SER A 93 11.19 -7.39 -9.28
CA SER A 93 10.46 -8.62 -8.89
C SER A 93 11.35 -9.72 -8.29
N GLY A 94 12.65 -9.52 -8.10
CA GLY A 94 13.59 -10.54 -7.64
C GLY A 94 14.71 -10.00 -6.75
N ASP A 95 15.78 -10.78 -6.57
CA ASP A 95 16.96 -10.45 -5.75
C ASP A 95 17.89 -9.40 -6.42
N GLY A 96 17.30 -8.38 -7.05
CA GLY A 96 18.02 -7.34 -7.77
C GLY A 96 18.70 -6.35 -6.83
N ASP A 97 19.91 -5.90 -7.19
CA ASP A 97 20.67 -4.93 -6.41
C ASP A 97 20.03 -3.52 -6.48
N ALA A 98 20.32 -2.68 -5.49
CA ALA A 98 19.72 -1.36 -5.34
C ALA A 98 20.06 -0.45 -6.52
N ALA A 99 19.05 -0.10 -7.32
CA ALA A 99 19.19 0.81 -8.46
C ALA A 99 19.04 2.26 -8.01
N PHE A 100 20.18 2.97 -7.88
CA PHE A 100 20.20 4.35 -7.45
C PHE A 100 20.15 5.34 -8.61
N GLY A 101 19.29 6.35 -8.44
CA GLY A 101 19.31 7.54 -9.28
C GLY A 101 18.92 7.27 -10.74
N ASP A 102 19.60 7.97 -11.63
CA ASP A 102 19.49 7.90 -13.09
C ASP A 102 19.98 6.58 -13.68
N THR A 103 20.87 5.87 -12.98
CA THR A 103 21.36 4.56 -13.40
C THR A 103 20.24 3.57 -13.70
N LEU A 104 19.14 3.64 -12.96
CA LEU A 104 17.95 2.82 -13.21
C LEU A 104 17.36 3.11 -14.60
N PHE A 105 17.17 4.39 -14.92
CA PHE A 105 16.61 4.80 -16.21
C PHE A 105 17.53 4.41 -17.37
N GLU A 106 18.84 4.57 -17.20
CA GLU A 106 19.82 4.16 -18.21
C GLU A 106 19.81 2.64 -18.43
N THR A 107 19.76 1.86 -17.35
CA THR A 107 19.71 0.39 -17.38
C THR A 107 18.47 -0.10 -18.14
N LEU A 108 17.32 0.52 -17.91
CA LEU A 108 16.07 0.21 -18.61
C LEU A 108 16.16 0.57 -20.11
N LEU A 109 16.87 1.66 -20.45
CA LEU A 109 17.12 2.04 -21.84
C LEU A 109 18.07 1.09 -22.57
N THR A 110 19.05 0.51 -21.87
CA THR A 110 20.04 -0.41 -22.45
C THR A 110 19.64 -1.89 -22.42
N ASP A 111 18.46 -2.22 -21.87
CA ASP A 111 17.94 -3.58 -21.71
C ASP A 111 18.88 -4.49 -20.89
N THR A 112 19.53 -3.91 -19.87
CA THR A 112 20.49 -4.63 -19.05
C THR A 112 19.75 -5.47 -18.01
N LYS A 113 19.79 -6.80 -18.17
CA LYS A 113 19.01 -7.77 -17.37
C LYS A 113 19.49 -8.02 -15.94
N LYS A 114 20.68 -7.55 -15.59
CA LYS A 114 21.22 -7.60 -14.22
C LYS A 114 21.89 -6.28 -13.91
N PHE A 115 21.24 -5.47 -13.08
CA PHE A 115 21.88 -4.32 -12.47
C PHE A 115 22.71 -4.78 -11.27
N VAL A 116 23.94 -4.28 -11.18
CA VAL A 116 24.80 -4.44 -10.01
C VAL A 116 25.14 -3.03 -9.57
N SER A 117 24.81 -2.68 -8.33
CA SER A 117 25.16 -1.41 -7.71
C SER A 117 26.67 -1.22 -7.79
N THR A 118 27.09 0.00 -8.08
CA THR A 118 28.53 0.34 -8.16
C THR A 118 29.18 0.36 -6.78
N ASP A 119 28.38 0.45 -5.71
CA ASP A 119 28.83 0.37 -4.32
C ASP A 119 28.42 -0.99 -3.74
N GLY A 120 29.35 -1.95 -3.72
CA GLY A 120 29.14 -3.30 -3.18
C GLY A 120 28.97 -3.37 -1.65
N LEU A 121 28.80 -2.24 -0.96
CA LEU A 121 28.60 -2.14 0.49
C LEU A 121 27.22 -1.61 0.89
N THR A 122 26.51 -0.90 0.01
CA THR A 122 25.16 -0.41 0.33
C THR A 122 24.16 -1.53 0.14
N GLY A 123 23.43 -1.89 1.20
CA GLY A 123 22.47 -2.99 1.18
C GLY A 123 21.33 -2.79 0.17
N ASP A 124 20.57 -3.87 -0.05
CA ASP A 124 19.41 -3.85 -0.93
C ASP A 124 18.26 -3.01 -0.32
N TYR A 125 17.83 -1.98 -1.06
CA TYR A 125 16.74 -1.07 -0.67
C TYR A 125 15.40 -1.42 -1.34
N ASN A 126 15.30 -2.55 -2.07
CA ASN A 126 14.05 -3.07 -2.65
C ASN A 126 13.16 -3.80 -1.62
N GLN A 127 12.92 -3.18 -0.46
CA GLN A 127 12.00 -3.69 0.56
C GLN A 127 10.54 -3.36 0.22
#